data_AF-A0A2V8P138-F1
#
_entry.id   AF-A0A2V8P138-F1
#
_cell.length_a   1.000
_cell.length_b   1.000
_cell.length_c   1.000
_cell.angle_alpha   90.00
_cell.angle_beta   90.00
_cell.angle_gamma   90.00
#
_symmetry.space_group_name_H-M   'P 1'
#
loop_
_entity.id
_entity.type
_entity.pdbx_description
1 polymer ?
#
loop_
_entity_poly.entity_id
_entity_poly.type
_entity_poly.pdbx_seq_one_letter_code
_entity_poly.pdbx_strand_id
1 'polypeptide(L)'
;MSLYKYVTSDRGIDILQKGRIRFTQPSAFNDPFDSKPFIQSVTDGLDPSELSQLSEPFNIPSDKRKEMLARAKEKSAELERVLGIRIPPRLPQKLTEGLIEILSNRSPLQILEQDEAIETLRNILLRSFSAQIGIVSLAERHDNLLMWSHYSGQHTGFVIEFNEEHPFFKSA
;
A
#
# COMPACT_ATOMS: atom_id res chain seq x y z
N MET A 1 -25.74 14.28 -1.00
CA MET A 1 -25.30 13.46 0.14
C MET A 1 -24.18 14.21 0.86
N SER A 2 -23.97 13.95 2.16
CA SER A 2 -22.96 14.68 2.94
C SER A 2 -21.82 13.73 3.29
N LEU A 3 -20.58 14.23 3.21
CA LEU A 3 -19.39 13.47 3.58
C LEU A 3 -18.80 14.02 4.87
N TYR A 4 -18.33 13.15 5.76
CA TYR A 4 -17.91 13.52 7.10
C TYR A 4 -16.50 13.06 7.40
N LYS A 5 -15.73 13.90 8.12
CA LYS A 5 -14.42 13.55 8.68
C LYS A 5 -14.45 13.62 10.20
N TYR A 6 -14.17 12.48 10.83
CA TYR A 6 -13.96 12.38 12.27
C TYR A 6 -12.53 12.79 12.60
N VAL A 7 -12.36 13.63 13.62
CA VAL A 7 -11.04 14.10 14.08
C VAL A 7 -11.02 14.31 15.59
N THR A 8 -9.82 14.18 16.17
CA THR A 8 -9.56 14.60 17.55
C THR A 8 -9.76 16.11 17.71
N SER A 9 -9.98 16.58 18.94
CA SER A 9 -10.17 18.00 19.24
C SER A 9 -9.03 18.87 18.70
N ASP A 10 -7.78 18.50 18.99
CA ASP A 10 -6.61 19.25 18.55
C ASP A 10 -6.54 19.37 17.02
N ARG A 11 -6.85 18.27 16.32
CA ARG A 11 -6.83 18.25 14.86
C ARG A 11 -8.00 19.04 14.28
N GLY A 12 -9.19 18.97 14.87
CA GLY A 12 -10.35 19.77 14.46
C GLY A 12 -10.08 21.27 14.59
N ILE A 13 -9.51 21.70 15.72
CA ILE A 13 -9.11 23.09 15.95
C ILE A 13 -8.07 23.54 14.89
N ASP A 14 -7.03 22.73 14.65
CA ASP A 14 -6.01 23.04 13.63
C ASP A 14 -6.61 23.20 12.23
N ILE A 15 -7.54 22.31 11.85
CA ILE A 15 -8.24 22.37 10.56
C ILE A 15 -9.06 23.65 10.46
N LEU A 16 -9.86 23.98 11.47
CA LEU A 16 -10.73 25.15 11.46
C LEU A 16 -9.93 26.47 11.45
N GLN A 17 -8.78 26.51 12.13
CA GLN A 17 -7.92 27.70 12.16
C GLN A 17 -7.11 27.87 10.87
N LYS A 18 -6.60 26.78 10.29
CA LYS A 18 -5.62 26.84 9.19
C LYS A 18 -6.20 26.49 7.84
N GLY A 19 -7.42 25.95 7.78
CA GLY A 19 -8.08 25.52 6.54
C GLY A 19 -7.34 24.42 5.79
N ARG A 20 -6.56 23.57 6.48
CA ARG A 20 -5.72 22.54 5.85
C ARG A 20 -6.08 21.15 6.32
N ILE A 21 -6.34 20.27 5.36
CA ILE A 21 -6.59 18.85 5.59
C ILE A 21 -5.38 18.05 5.09
N ARG A 22 -4.94 17.09 5.89
CA ARG A 22 -3.87 16.18 5.52
C ARG A 22 -4.45 15.01 4.73
N PHE A 23 -3.78 14.69 3.62
CA PHE A 23 -3.90 13.41 2.97
C PHE A 23 -2.95 12.45 3.69
N THR A 24 -3.51 11.47 4.38
CA THR A 24 -2.77 10.54 5.25
C THR A 24 -2.12 9.46 4.40
N GLN A 25 -0.84 9.22 4.62
CA GLN A 25 -0.13 8.12 3.98
C GLN A 25 -0.73 6.78 4.46
N PRO A 26 -0.93 5.79 3.59
CA PRO A 26 -1.40 4.44 3.94
C PRO A 26 -0.78 3.83 5.21
N SER A 27 0.54 3.97 5.41
CA SER A 27 1.24 3.47 6.61
C SER A 27 0.97 4.22 7.91
N ALA A 28 0.32 5.38 7.85
CA ALA A 28 0.03 6.24 9.00
C ALA A 28 -1.44 6.18 9.44
N PHE A 29 -2.21 5.22 8.94
CA PHE A 29 -3.59 4.99 9.38
C PHE A 29 -3.65 4.45 10.82
N ASN A 30 -4.69 4.86 11.54
CA ASN A 30 -4.91 4.43 12.93
C ASN A 30 -5.35 2.97 13.02
N ASP A 31 -6.07 2.49 11.99
CA ASP A 31 -6.49 1.09 11.88
C ASP A 31 -5.42 0.26 11.15
N PRO A 32 -4.91 -0.82 11.76
CA PRO A 32 -3.89 -1.66 11.15
C PRO A 32 -4.38 -2.46 9.93
N PHE A 33 -5.68 -2.48 9.61
CA PHE A 33 -6.26 -3.21 8.49
C PHE A 33 -6.71 -2.30 7.33
N ASP A 34 -6.82 -0.99 7.55
CA ASP A 34 -7.37 -0.03 6.56
C ASP A 34 -6.53 0.14 5.29
N SER A 35 -5.24 -0.23 5.33
CA SER A 35 -4.32 0.04 4.22
C SER A 35 -3.28 -1.07 4.01
N LYS A 36 -3.44 -2.23 4.65
CA LYS A 36 -2.54 -3.36 4.42
C LYS A 36 -2.85 -4.03 3.08
N PRO A 37 -1.87 -4.16 2.17
CA PRO A 37 -2.07 -4.88 0.94
C PRO A 37 -2.43 -6.35 1.23
N PHE A 38 -3.57 -6.80 0.70
CA PHE A 38 -3.92 -8.21 0.70
C PHE A 38 -3.19 -8.89 -0.47
N ILE A 39 -2.43 -9.94 -0.16
CA ILE A 39 -1.71 -10.74 -1.14
C ILE A 39 -2.39 -12.11 -1.12
N GLN A 40 -3.20 -12.38 -2.14
CA GLN A 40 -3.98 -13.62 -2.23
C GLN A 40 -3.14 -14.79 -2.75
N SER A 41 -2.30 -14.52 -3.74
CA SER A 41 -1.46 -15.48 -4.44
C SER A 41 -0.41 -14.70 -5.23
N VAL A 42 0.81 -15.20 -5.30
CA VAL A 42 1.85 -14.68 -6.22
C VAL A 42 1.93 -15.53 -7.50
N THR A 43 0.99 -16.46 -7.69
CA THR A 43 0.96 -17.40 -8.82
C THR A 43 -0.29 -17.26 -9.68
N ASP A 44 -1.22 -16.39 -9.29
CA ASP A 44 -2.46 -16.16 -10.04
C ASP A 44 -2.12 -15.54 -11.40
N GLY A 45 -2.39 -16.29 -12.48
CA GLY A 45 -2.06 -15.91 -13.86
C GLY A 45 -0.84 -16.61 -14.45
N LEU A 46 -0.16 -17.48 -13.69
CA LEU A 46 0.90 -18.35 -14.21
C LEU A 46 0.30 -19.66 -14.76
N ASP A 47 0.82 -20.11 -15.90
CA ASP A 47 0.41 -21.37 -16.51
C ASP A 47 0.90 -22.57 -15.64
N PRO A 48 0.14 -23.68 -15.52
CA PRO A 48 0.57 -24.91 -14.84
C PRO A 48 1.97 -25.42 -15.23
N SER A 49 2.39 -25.14 -16.47
CA SER A 49 3.75 -25.44 -16.94
C SER A 49 4.82 -24.52 -16.33
N GLU A 50 4.50 -23.24 -16.10
CA GLU A 50 5.37 -22.28 -15.40
C GLU A 50 5.46 -22.59 -13.90
N LEU A 51 4.37 -23.09 -13.30
CA LEU A 51 4.32 -23.53 -11.89
C LEU A 51 5.36 -24.60 -11.54
N SER A 52 5.70 -25.48 -12.50
CA SER A 52 6.75 -26.49 -12.33
C SER A 52 8.17 -25.90 -12.21
N GLN A 53 8.40 -24.69 -12.71
CA GLN A 53 9.67 -23.96 -12.60
C GLN A 53 9.77 -23.15 -11.30
N LEU A 54 8.67 -22.99 -10.56
CA LEU A 54 8.59 -22.20 -9.32
C LEU A 54 9.07 -22.97 -8.07
N SER A 55 9.39 -24.26 -8.21
CA SER A 55 10.04 -25.08 -7.17
C SER A 55 11.53 -24.78 -7.04
N GLU A 56 12.15 -24.30 -8.13
CA GLU A 56 13.53 -23.85 -8.14
C GLU A 56 13.60 -22.39 -7.66
N PRO A 57 14.63 -22.02 -6.87
CA PRO A 57 14.93 -20.62 -6.62
C PRO A 57 15.04 -19.87 -7.94
N PHE A 58 14.67 -18.58 -7.98
CA PHE A 58 15.10 -17.75 -9.10
C PHE A 58 16.64 -17.75 -9.08
N ASN A 59 17.25 -18.60 -9.90
CA ASN A 59 18.70 -18.77 -9.95
C ASN A 59 19.31 -17.54 -10.62
N ILE A 60 19.38 -16.44 -9.85
CA ILE A 60 19.96 -15.16 -10.25
C ILE A 60 21.42 -15.21 -9.75
N PRO A 61 22.40 -15.44 -10.65
CA PRO A 61 23.79 -15.50 -10.26
C PRO A 61 24.22 -14.22 -9.54
N SER A 62 25.05 -14.35 -8.51
CA SER A 62 25.58 -13.24 -7.70
C SER A 62 26.15 -12.09 -8.55
N ASP A 63 26.76 -12.44 -9.68
CA ASP A 63 27.45 -11.51 -10.56
C ASP A 63 26.45 -10.72 -11.43
N LYS A 64 25.31 -11.32 -11.76
CA LYS A 64 24.18 -10.65 -12.44
C LYS A 64 23.35 -9.78 -11.49
N ARG A 65 23.49 -9.95 -10.17
CA ARG A 65 22.74 -9.20 -9.14
C ARG A 65 23.04 -7.69 -9.21
N LYS A 66 24.30 -7.31 -9.44
CA LYS A 66 24.72 -5.90 -9.68
C LYS A 66 24.21 -5.34 -11.01
N GLU A 67 24.15 -6.18 -12.05
CA GLU A 67 23.67 -5.78 -13.37
C GLU A 67 22.13 -5.63 -13.40
N MET A 68 21.40 -6.47 -12.67
CA MET A 68 19.94 -6.38 -12.50
C MET A 68 19.52 -5.13 -11.69
N LEU A 69 20.31 -4.72 -10.68
CA LEU A 69 20.12 -3.44 -9.99
C LEU A 69 20.21 -2.25 -10.96
N ALA A 70 21.18 -2.31 -11.89
CA ALA A 70 21.38 -1.28 -12.90
C ALA A 70 20.27 -1.27 -13.98
N ARG A 71 19.63 -2.43 -14.22
CA ARG A 71 18.52 -2.62 -15.19
C ARG A 71 17.13 -2.68 -14.55
N ALA A 72 17.00 -2.35 -13.28
CA ALA A 72 15.75 -2.46 -12.49
C ALA A 72 14.51 -1.78 -13.13
N LYS A 73 14.72 -0.77 -13.99
CA LYS A 73 13.64 -0.11 -14.76
C LYS A 73 13.06 -0.97 -15.89
N GLU A 74 13.86 -1.87 -16.47
CA GLU A 74 13.48 -2.71 -17.62
C GLU A 74 12.76 -4.00 -17.18
N LYS A 75 13.06 -4.49 -15.96
CA LYS A 75 12.47 -5.71 -15.37
C LYS A 75 11.29 -5.48 -14.44
N SER A 76 10.87 -4.24 -14.19
CA SER A 76 9.61 -4.00 -13.45
C SER A 76 8.46 -4.74 -14.13
N ALA A 77 8.38 -4.74 -15.46
CA ALA A 77 7.38 -5.47 -16.23
C ALA A 77 7.44 -6.99 -16.04
N GLU A 78 8.64 -7.58 -15.89
CA GLU A 78 8.79 -9.01 -15.62
C GLU A 78 8.36 -9.37 -14.20
N LEU A 79 8.67 -8.50 -13.24
CA LEU A 79 8.24 -8.64 -11.85
C LEU A 79 6.73 -8.46 -11.70
N GLU A 80 6.15 -7.49 -12.41
CA GLU A 80 4.70 -7.28 -12.49
C GLU A 80 3.99 -8.50 -13.07
N ARG A 81 4.59 -9.13 -14.11
CA ARG A 81 4.08 -10.35 -14.72
C ARG A 81 4.13 -11.54 -13.75
N VAL A 82 5.26 -11.74 -13.08
CA VAL A 82 5.47 -12.89 -12.17
C VAL A 82 4.63 -12.77 -10.90
N LEU A 83 4.56 -11.58 -10.31
CA LEU A 83 3.89 -11.37 -9.03
C LEU A 83 2.42 -10.95 -9.17
N GLY A 84 1.94 -10.69 -10.40
CA GLY A 84 0.58 -10.21 -10.66
C GLY A 84 0.28 -8.81 -10.08
N ILE A 85 1.29 -8.07 -9.61
CA ILE A 85 1.14 -6.73 -9.04
C ILE A 85 1.53 -5.68 -10.09
N ARG A 86 0.83 -4.54 -10.15
CA ARG A 86 1.34 -3.37 -10.86
C ARG A 86 2.31 -2.62 -9.96
N ILE A 87 3.52 -2.38 -10.44
CA ILE A 87 4.59 -1.68 -9.76
C ILE A 87 4.58 -0.24 -10.26
N PRO A 88 4.25 0.75 -9.40
CA PRO A 88 4.30 2.14 -9.81
C PRO A 88 5.66 2.50 -10.46
N PRO A 89 5.68 3.23 -11.58
CA PRO A 89 6.90 3.52 -12.36
C PRO A 89 7.94 4.36 -11.58
N ARG A 90 7.57 4.86 -10.40
CA ARG A 90 8.44 5.59 -9.47
C ARG A 90 8.71 4.80 -8.18
N LEU A 91 8.77 3.47 -8.24
CA LEU A 91 9.21 2.71 -7.08
C LEU A 91 10.62 3.18 -6.66
N PRO A 92 10.85 3.51 -5.38
CA PRO A 92 12.19 3.84 -4.92
C PRO A 92 13.14 2.68 -5.21
N GLN A 93 14.34 2.97 -5.73
CA GLN A 93 15.32 1.95 -6.12
C GLN A 93 15.58 0.92 -5.01
N LYS A 94 15.68 1.36 -3.75
CA LYS A 94 15.80 0.50 -2.55
C LYS A 94 14.70 -0.54 -2.39
N LEU A 95 13.52 -0.26 -2.92
CA LEU A 95 12.34 -1.12 -2.84
C LEU A 95 12.42 -2.22 -3.90
N THR A 96 12.90 -1.88 -5.10
CA THR A 96 13.25 -2.85 -6.14
C THR A 96 14.42 -3.73 -5.71
N GLU A 97 15.42 -3.17 -5.03
CA GLU A 97 16.54 -3.91 -4.45
C GLU A 97 16.07 -4.95 -3.42
N GLY A 98 15.18 -4.56 -2.49
CA GLY A 98 14.61 -5.47 -1.51
C GLY A 98 13.76 -6.59 -2.12
N LEU A 99 12.96 -6.29 -3.16
CA LEU A 99 12.21 -7.32 -3.91
C LEU A 99 13.15 -8.31 -4.61
N ILE A 100 14.19 -7.80 -5.29
CA ILE A 100 15.19 -8.64 -5.96
C ILE A 100 15.89 -9.52 -4.94
N GLU A 101 16.24 -9.01 -3.76
CA GLU A 101 16.89 -9.80 -2.71
C GLU A 101 16.02 -10.95 -2.21
N ILE A 102 14.72 -10.71 -1.99
CA ILE A 102 13.76 -11.73 -1.57
C ILE A 102 13.61 -12.82 -2.63
N LEU A 103 13.47 -12.40 -3.90
CA LEU A 103 13.24 -13.31 -5.02
C LEU A 103 14.51 -14.08 -5.42
N SER A 104 15.69 -13.47 -5.32
CA SER A 104 16.97 -14.07 -5.76
C SER A 104 17.44 -15.22 -4.87
N ASN A 105 16.93 -15.33 -3.65
CA ASN A 105 17.40 -16.33 -2.69
C ASN A 105 16.33 -17.37 -2.35
N ARG A 106 15.13 -17.30 -2.96
CA ARG A 106 14.00 -18.17 -2.62
C ARG A 106 13.21 -18.57 -3.85
N SER A 107 12.66 -19.78 -3.82
CA SER A 107 11.68 -20.18 -4.82
C SER A 107 10.33 -19.49 -4.54
N PRO A 108 9.52 -19.19 -5.56
CA PRO A 108 8.17 -18.65 -5.37
C PRO A 108 7.30 -19.50 -4.43
N LEU A 109 7.45 -20.83 -4.45
CA LEU A 109 6.77 -21.72 -3.50
C LEU A 109 7.23 -21.50 -2.05
N GLN A 110 8.54 -21.32 -1.82
CA GLN A 110 9.08 -21.00 -0.49
C GLN A 110 8.64 -19.63 0.04
N ILE A 111 8.33 -18.68 -0.85
CA ILE A 111 7.78 -17.37 -0.48
C ILE A 111 6.33 -17.52 0.00
N LEU A 112 5.56 -18.37 -0.66
CA LEU A 112 4.16 -18.65 -0.30
C LEU A 112 4.02 -19.44 1.01
N GLU A 113 4.96 -20.35 1.29
CA GLU A 113 4.93 -21.20 2.49
C GLU A 113 5.49 -20.50 3.75
N GLN A 114 6.13 -19.34 3.62
CA GLN A 114 6.71 -18.61 4.76
C GLN A 114 6.05 -17.24 4.97
N ASP A 115 5.36 -17.11 6.10
CA ASP A 115 4.72 -15.85 6.55
C ASP A 115 5.69 -14.65 6.51
N GLU A 116 6.97 -14.85 6.80
CA GLU A 116 7.98 -13.79 6.85
C GLU A 116 8.27 -13.16 5.48
N ALA A 117 8.26 -13.94 4.41
CA ALA A 117 8.50 -13.43 3.05
C ALA A 117 7.30 -12.63 2.52
N ILE A 118 6.08 -13.13 2.76
CA ILE A 118 4.83 -12.43 2.44
C ILE A 118 4.76 -11.12 3.22
N GLU A 119 5.09 -11.14 4.52
CA GLU A 119 5.04 -9.94 5.34
C GLU A 119 6.10 -8.92 4.92
N THR A 120 7.28 -9.36 4.51
CA THR A 120 8.30 -8.48 3.94
C THR A 120 7.80 -7.83 2.64
N LEU A 121 7.18 -8.60 1.74
CA LEU A 121 6.57 -8.10 0.50
C LEU A 121 5.44 -7.09 0.80
N ARG A 122 4.56 -7.38 1.76
CA ARG A 122 3.51 -6.45 2.20
C ARG A 122 4.10 -5.14 2.69
N ASN A 123 5.14 -5.18 3.53
CA ASN A 123 5.79 -4.00 4.08
C ASN A 123 6.46 -3.15 2.98
N ILE A 124 7.07 -3.81 2.00
CA ILE A 124 7.64 -3.17 0.80
C ILE A 124 6.53 -2.43 0.04
N LEU A 125 5.42 -3.11 -0.29
CA LEU A 125 4.30 -2.51 -1.00
C LEU A 125 3.67 -1.34 -0.24
N LEU A 126 3.42 -1.51 1.06
CA LEU A 126 2.86 -0.47 1.93
C LEU A 126 3.73 0.79 1.96
N ARG A 127 5.07 0.63 2.05
CA ARG A 127 6.02 1.76 1.99
C ARG A 127 5.98 2.47 0.64
N SER A 128 5.89 1.71 -0.45
CA SER A 128 5.79 2.27 -1.80
C SER A 128 4.56 3.14 -1.97
N PHE A 129 3.38 2.60 -1.61
CA PHE A 129 2.13 3.37 -1.66
C PHE A 129 2.18 4.58 -0.74
N SER A 130 2.74 4.45 0.45
CA SER A 130 2.88 5.56 1.41
C SER A 130 3.73 6.72 0.90
N ALA A 131 4.68 6.48 0.00
CA ALA A 131 5.53 7.51 -0.55
C ALA A 131 4.85 8.34 -1.66
N GLN A 132 3.81 7.79 -2.30
CA GLN A 132 3.22 8.37 -3.51
C GLN A 132 1.76 8.77 -3.34
N ILE A 133 1.06 8.11 -2.41
CA ILE A 133 -0.37 8.25 -2.23
C ILE A 133 -0.63 8.85 -0.86
N GLY A 134 -1.48 9.86 -0.85
CA GLY A 134 -2.15 10.32 0.37
C GLY A 134 -3.64 10.09 0.24
N ILE A 135 -4.28 9.66 1.33
CA ILE A 135 -5.69 9.30 1.38
C ILE A 135 -6.42 10.25 2.32
N VAL A 136 -7.54 10.80 1.88
CA VAL A 136 -8.53 11.46 2.74
C VAL A 136 -9.73 10.53 2.88
N SER A 137 -9.84 9.86 4.02
CA SER A 137 -10.99 9.00 4.32
C SER A 137 -12.15 9.84 4.83
N LEU A 138 -13.31 9.71 4.19
CA LEU A 138 -14.57 10.35 4.55
C LEU A 138 -15.64 9.28 4.76
N ALA A 139 -16.65 9.59 5.57
CA ALA A 139 -17.77 8.69 5.84
C ALA A 139 -19.10 9.36 5.44
N GLU A 140 -20.12 8.58 5.10
CA GLU A 140 -21.46 9.09 4.78
C GLU A 140 -22.31 9.40 6.01
N ARG A 141 -21.87 8.94 7.18
CA ARG A 141 -22.57 9.13 8.46
C ARG A 141 -21.68 9.91 9.42
N HIS A 142 -22.29 10.81 10.19
CA HIS A 142 -21.64 11.58 11.26
C HIS A 142 -21.76 10.92 12.64
N ASP A 143 -22.62 9.91 12.77
CA ASP A 143 -22.99 9.24 14.02
C ASP A 143 -22.47 7.80 14.11
N ASN A 144 -21.48 7.42 13.30
CA ASN A 144 -20.93 6.07 13.30
C ASN A 144 -20.06 5.85 14.56
N LEU A 145 -20.51 4.95 15.45
CA LEU A 145 -19.85 4.69 16.72
C LEU A 145 -18.40 4.18 16.59
N LEU A 146 -18.12 3.32 15.60
CA LEU A 146 -16.78 2.80 15.38
C LEU A 146 -15.85 3.90 14.88
N MET A 147 -16.32 4.77 13.98
CA MET A 147 -15.54 5.92 13.52
C MET A 147 -15.25 6.90 14.67
N TRP A 148 -16.22 7.12 15.56
CA TRP A 148 -16.00 7.87 16.80
C TRP A 148 -14.94 7.18 17.70
N SER A 149 -14.89 5.85 17.78
CA SER A 149 -13.86 5.16 18.58
C SER A 149 -12.46 5.31 17.99
N HIS A 150 -12.29 5.03 16.69
CA HIS A 150 -10.96 4.87 16.05
C HIS A 150 -10.38 6.16 15.44
N TYR A 151 -11.24 7.11 15.06
CA TYR A 151 -10.83 8.30 14.29
C TYR A 151 -11.07 9.63 15.01
N SER A 152 -11.71 9.61 16.17
CA SER A 152 -11.81 10.76 17.06
C SER A 152 -10.93 10.56 18.31
N GLY A 153 -11.02 11.46 19.29
CA GLY A 153 -10.41 11.31 20.60
C GLY A 153 -11.21 10.35 21.49
N GLN A 154 -11.40 9.09 21.08
CA GLN A 154 -12.14 8.07 21.83
C GLN A 154 -13.57 8.53 22.18
N HIS A 155 -14.42 8.69 21.16
CA HIS A 155 -15.79 9.23 21.25
C HIS A 155 -15.88 10.73 21.59
N THR A 156 -14.80 11.49 21.46
CA THR A 156 -14.79 12.95 21.67
C THR A 156 -14.03 13.66 20.56
N GLY A 157 -14.36 14.93 20.29
CA GLY A 157 -13.72 15.73 19.24
C GLY A 157 -14.73 16.34 18.29
N PHE A 158 -14.39 16.37 17.00
CA PHE A 158 -15.21 17.01 15.98
C PHE A 158 -15.55 16.06 14.84
N VAL A 159 -16.71 16.31 14.24
CA VAL A 159 -17.07 15.79 12.93
C VAL A 159 -17.23 16.98 12.00
N ILE A 160 -16.46 16.97 10.91
CA ILE A 160 -16.47 18.03 9.89
C ILE A 160 -17.24 17.52 8.69
N GLU A 161 -18.30 18.24 8.32
CA GLU A 161 -19.08 17.96 7.11
C GLU A 161 -18.46 18.64 5.89
N PHE A 162 -18.47 17.93 4.77
CA PHE A 162 -18.00 18.38 3.47
C PHE A 162 -19.17 18.45 2.50
N ASN A 163 -19.20 19.55 1.75
CA ASN A 163 -20.11 19.69 0.62
C ASN A 163 -19.56 18.91 -0.59
N GLU A 164 -20.21 17.80 -0.94
CA GLU A 164 -19.84 16.98 -2.10
C GLU A 164 -20.05 17.68 -3.44
N GLU A 165 -20.85 18.75 -3.48
CA GLU A 165 -21.04 19.58 -4.68
C GLU A 165 -19.89 20.56 -4.93
N HIS A 166 -18.93 20.63 -3.99
CA HIS A 166 -17.73 21.45 -4.20
C HIS A 166 -16.91 20.91 -5.39
N PRO A 167 -16.39 21.78 -6.30
CA PRO A 167 -15.70 21.35 -7.51
C PRO A 167 -14.57 20.34 -7.30
N PHE A 168 -13.86 20.43 -6.16
CA PHE A 168 -12.84 19.47 -5.74
C PHE A 168 -13.30 18.00 -5.82
N PHE A 169 -14.55 17.72 -5.44
CA PHE A 169 -15.10 16.36 -5.45
C PHE A 169 -15.72 15.95 -6.80
N LYS A 170 -15.95 16.91 -7.71
CA LYS A 170 -16.51 16.66 -9.04
C LYS A 170 -15.44 16.55 -10.12
N SER A 171 -14.19 16.94 -9.82
CA SER A 171 -13.07 16.98 -10.76
C SER A 171 -12.21 15.71 -10.79
N ALA A 172 -12.65 14.62 -10.16
CA ALA A 172 -11.92 13.35 -10.09
C ALA A 172 -12.13 12.48 -11.34
#